data_AF-A0A537GG42-F1
#
_entry.id   AF-A0A537GG42-F1
#
_cell.length_a   1.000
_cell.length_b   1.000
_cell.length_c   1.000
_cell.angle_alpha   90.00
_cell.angle_beta   90.00
_cell.angle_gamma   90.00
#
_symmetry.space_group_name_H-M   'P 1'
#
loop_
_entity.id
_entity.type
_entity.pdbx_description
1 polymer ?
#
loop_
_entity_poly.entity_id
_entity_poly.type
_entity_poly.pdbx_seq_one_letter_code
_entity_poly.pdbx_strand_id
1 'polypeptide(L)' 'SHVEEYGGAGESFDWSLVPAARDRPLILSGGLARDNVAEAIRRVRPWGVDVSSGVESAKGIKDAAKIAAFIAEVRNADV' A
#
# COMPACT_ATOMS: atom_id res chain seq x y z
N SER A 1 -18.71 6.96 -15.61
CA SER A 1 -17.65 7.91 -15.23
C SER A 1 -16.35 7.13 -15.14
N HIS A 2 -15.51 7.22 -16.16
CA HIS A 2 -14.15 6.71 -16.10
C HIS A 2 -13.35 7.74 -15.30
N VAL A 3 -12.93 7.38 -14.10
CA VAL A 3 -12.04 8.22 -13.30
C VAL A 3 -10.64 7.70 -13.59
N GLU A 4 -10.00 8.30 -14.60
CA GLU A 4 -8.54 8.30 -14.64
C GLU A 4 -8.07 9.00 -13.36
N GLU A 5 -7.08 8.42 -12.69
CA GLU A 5 -6.31 9.09 -11.64
C GLU A 5 -6.85 9.03 -10.19
N TYR A 6 -6.85 7.83 -9.60
CA TYR A 6 -6.56 7.64 -8.16
C TYR A 6 -5.65 6.43 -7.88
N GLY A 7 -4.86 6.01 -8.87
CA GLY A 7 -3.91 4.92 -8.70
C GLY A 7 -2.75 5.03 -9.67
N GLY A 8 -1.60 5.50 -9.19
CA GLY A 8 -0.32 5.25 -9.87
C GLY A 8 0.52 6.45 -10.32
N ALA A 9 0.35 7.65 -9.77
CA ALA A 9 1.22 8.80 -10.08
C ALA A 9 2.58 8.79 -9.33
N GLY A 10 2.84 7.80 -8.47
CA GLY A 10 4.05 7.78 -7.62
C GLY A 10 3.94 8.67 -6.37
N GLU A 11 2.91 9.50 -6.25
CA GLU A 11 2.54 10.15 -5.00
C GLU A 11 1.75 9.19 -4.11
N SER A 12 2.23 9.02 -2.88
CA SER A 12 1.55 8.20 -1.86
C SER A 12 0.26 8.91 -1.42
N PHE A 13 -0.83 8.15 -1.28
CA PHE A 13 -2.10 8.68 -0.75
C PHE A 13 -1.86 9.34 0.63
N ASP A 14 -2.47 10.50 0.88
CA ASP A 14 -2.41 11.15 2.19
C ASP A 14 -3.21 10.34 3.22
N TRP A 15 -2.52 9.45 3.92
CA TRP A 15 -3.10 8.56 4.91
C TRP A 15 -3.71 9.28 6.13
N SER A 16 -3.42 10.58 6.32
CA SER A 16 -4.04 11.37 7.39
C SER A 16 -5.55 11.55 7.19
N LEU A 17 -6.02 11.39 5.94
CA LEU A 17 -7.44 11.46 5.60
C LEU A 17 -8.24 10.24 6.04
N VAL A 18 -7.58 9.15 6.47
CA VAL A 18 -8.26 7.93 6.87
C VAL A 18 -8.67 8.02 8.36
N PRO A 19 -9.97 8.06 8.70
CA PRO A 19 -10.42 8.23 10.08
C PRO A 19 -9.90 7.13 11.00
N ALA A 20 -9.43 7.44 12.21
CA ALA A 20 -8.90 6.41 13.13
C ALA A 20 -9.99 5.45 13.63
N ALA A 21 -11.20 5.97 13.91
CA ALA A 21 -12.34 5.18 14.32
C ALA A 21 -13.11 4.67 13.09
N ARG A 22 -13.27 3.35 12.99
CA ARG A 22 -13.99 2.68 11.89
C ARG A 22 -14.74 1.47 12.43
N ASP A 23 -15.95 1.27 11.95
CA ASP A 23 -16.79 0.13 12.35
C ASP A 23 -16.53 -1.12 11.49
N ARG A 24 -15.70 -1.01 10.44
CA ARG A 24 -15.42 -2.09 9.49
C ARG A 24 -13.92 -2.22 9.20
N PRO A 25 -13.42 -3.44 8.93
CA PRO A 25 -12.05 -3.66 8.46
C PRO A 25 -11.74 -2.85 7.20
N LEU A 26 -10.54 -2.26 7.16
CA LEU A 26 -10.03 -1.50 6.02
C LEU A 26 -8.92 -2.27 5.32
N ILE A 27 -9.00 -2.39 4.00
CA ILE A 27 -7.86 -2.78 3.16
C ILE A 27 -7.28 -1.50 2.56
N LEU A 28 -6.01 -1.21 2.85
CA LEU A 28 -5.30 -0.05 2.31
C LEU A 28 -4.64 -0.43 0.99
N SER A 29 -4.89 0.33 -0.07
CA SER A 29 -4.31 0.12 -1.39
C SER A 29 -3.90 1.45 -2.03
N GLY A 30 -3.27 1.37 -3.21
CA GLY A 30 -2.89 2.55 -3.99
C GLY A 30 -1.51 3.10 -3.61
N GLY A 31 -0.56 3.02 -4.54
CA GLY A 31 0.77 3.62 -4.37
C GLY A 31 1.65 2.96 -3.30
N LEU A 32 1.26 1.81 -2.72
CA LEU A 32 2.08 1.11 -1.73
C LEU A 32 3.30 0.44 -2.39
N ALA A 33 4.45 0.54 -1.72
CA ALA A 33 5.72 -0.06 -2.07
C ALA A 33 6.55 -0.34 -0.80
N ARG A 34 7.71 -0.98 -0.96
CA ARG A 34 8.55 -1.39 0.17
C ARG A 34 9.04 -0.23 1.04
N ASP A 35 9.11 0.98 0.50
CA ASP A 35 9.62 2.18 1.17
C ASP A 35 8.56 2.87 2.04
N ASN A 36 7.27 2.69 1.74
CA ASN A 36 6.19 3.43 2.36
C ASN A 36 5.19 2.55 3.15
N VAL A 37 5.14 1.24 2.88
CA VAL A 37 4.11 0.35 3.46
C VAL A 37 4.17 0.27 4.99
N ALA A 38 5.37 0.30 5.58
CA ALA A 38 5.51 0.26 7.02
C ALA A 38 4.97 1.51 7.72
N GLU A 39 5.17 2.68 7.13
CA GLU A 39 4.59 3.91 7.63
C GLU A 39 3.07 3.91 7.49
N ALA A 40 2.58 3.44 6.33
CA ALA A 40 1.16 3.29 6.04
C ALA A 40 0.47 2.40 7.09
N ILE A 41 1.05 1.24 7.41
CA ILE A 41 0.53 0.31 8.43
C ILE A 41 0.51 0.96 9.81
N ARG A 42 1.60 1.60 10.23
CA ARG A 42 1.68 2.24 11.56
C ARG A 42 0.67 3.37 11.73
N ARG A 43 0.45 4.19 10.69
CA ARG A 43 -0.48 5.33 10.75
C ARG A 43 -1.94 4.91 10.63
N VAL A 44 -2.25 4.02 9.68
CA VAL A 44 -3.64 3.70 9.33
C VAL A 44 -4.19 2.54 10.15
N ARG A 45 -3.32 1.64 10.62
CA ARG A 45 -3.64 0.35 11.24
C ARG A 45 -4.72 -0.41 10.43
N PRO A 46 -4.48 -0.65 9.13
CA PRO A 46 -5.45 -1.34 8.30
C PRO A 46 -5.53 -2.82 8.68
N TRP A 47 -6.63 -3.48 8.31
CA TRP A 47 -6.76 -4.92 8.45
C TRP A 47 -5.90 -5.68 7.44
N GLY A 48 -5.66 -5.08 6.27
CA GLY A 48 -4.76 -5.63 5.25
C GLY A 48 -4.25 -4.54 4.31
N VAL A 49 -3.24 -4.89 3.52
CA VAL A 49 -2.70 -4.03 2.46
C VAL A 49 -2.79 -4.74 1.11
N ASP A 50 -3.02 -3.98 0.04
CA ASP A 50 -3.02 -4.44 -1.34
C ASP A 50 -1.97 -3.68 -2.16
N VAL A 51 -1.18 -4.42 -2.94
CA VAL A 51 -0.08 -3.86 -3.73
C VAL A 51 -0.12 -4.39 -5.16
N SER A 52 0.01 -3.46 -6.12
CA SER A 52 0.12 -3.80 -7.54
C SER A 52 1.41 -3.27 -8.15
N SER A 53 1.46 -1.99 -8.55
CA SER A 53 2.60 -1.42 -9.28
C SER A 53 3.88 -1.30 -8.43
N GLY A 54 3.78 -1.14 -7.11
CA GLY A 54 4.93 -1.02 -6.20
C GLY A 54 5.82 -2.26 -6.13
N VAL A 55 5.37 -3.40 -6.67
CA VAL A 55 6.14 -4.65 -6.77
C VAL A 55 6.39 -5.09 -8.22
N GLU A 56 6.20 -4.19 -9.19
CA GLU A 56 6.48 -4.46 -10.61
C GLU A 56 7.91 -4.05 -11.00
N SER A 57 8.55 -4.80 -11.89
CA SER A 57 9.80 -4.40 -12.56
C SER A 57 9.52 -3.54 -13.79
N ALA A 58 8.41 -3.80 -14.46
CA ALA A 58 7.85 -3.03 -15.57
C ALA A 58 6.32 -3.19 -15.58
N LYS A 59 5.58 -2.32 -16.28
CA LYS A 59 4.10 -2.30 -16.26
C LYS A 59 3.51 -3.70 -16.52
N GLY A 60 2.82 -4.23 -15.51
CA GLY A 60 2.17 -5.56 -15.53
C GLY A 60 3.11 -6.76 -15.30
N ILE A 61 4.41 -6.54 -15.10
CA ILE A 61 5.40 -7.59 -14.85
C ILE A 61 5.83 -7.52 -13.38
N LYS A 62 5.40 -8.51 -12.58
CA LYS A 62 5.74 -8.62 -11.16
C LYS A 62 7.20 -9.04 -10.97
N ASP A 63 7.83 -8.48 -9.94
CA ASP A 63 9.19 -8.80 -9.53
C ASP A 63 9.19 -9.56 -8.20
N ALA A 64 9.68 -10.79 -8.21
CA ALA A 64 9.67 -11.67 -7.03
C ALA A 64 10.49 -11.10 -5.86
N ALA A 65 11.61 -10.42 -6.13
CA ALA A 65 12.43 -9.80 -5.10
C ALA A 65 11.73 -8.60 -4.47
N LYS A 66 11.03 -7.78 -5.29
CA LYS A 66 10.20 -6.68 -4.76
C LYS A 66 9.02 -7.18 -3.95
N ILE A 67 8.34 -8.25 -4.37
CA ILE A 67 7.28 -8.89 -3.59
C ILE A 67 7.81 -9.34 -2.23
N ALA A 68 8.93 -10.08 -2.22
CA ALA A 68 9.54 -10.56 -0.98
C ALA A 68 9.92 -9.42 -0.04
N ALA A 69 10.55 -8.36 -0.58
CA ALA A 69 10.90 -7.17 0.20
C ALA A 69 9.67 -6.44 0.76
N PHE A 70 8.60 -6.32 -0.03
CA PHE A 70 7.34 -5.73 0.43
C PHE A 70 6.72 -6.53 1.58
N ILE A 71 6.63 -7.86 1.45
CA ILE A 71 6.07 -8.73 2.49
C ILE A 71 6.92 -8.68 3.77
N ALA A 72 8.25 -8.65 3.64
CA ALA A 72 9.14 -8.51 4.79
C ALA A 72 8.86 -7.21 5.54
N GLU A 73 8.68 -6.10 4.82
CA GLU A 73 8.42 -4.80 5.43
C GLU A 73 7.02 -4.71 6.07
N VAL A 74 6.01 -5.35 5.47
CA VAL A 74 4.68 -5.51 6.08
C VAL A 74 4.79 -6.23 7.43
N ARG A 75 5.54 -7.33 7.49
CA ARG A 75 5.72 -8.11 8.73
C ARG A 75 6.50 -7.33 9.78
N ASN A 76 7.53 -6.58 9.38
CA ASN A 76 8.30 -5.74 10.29
C ASN A 76 7.46 -4.62 10.91
N ALA A 77 6.44 -4.13 10.20
CA ALA A 77 5.57 -3.07 10.69
C ALA A 77 4.41 -3.58 11.55
N ASP A 78 4.11 -4.89 11.53
CA ASP A 78 3.07 -5.55 12.29
C ASP A 78 3.61 -6.13 13.62
N VAL A 79 4.36 -5.31 14.35
CA VAL A 79 4.92 -5.60 15.68
C VAL A 79 4.37 -4.68 16.76
#